data_AF-A0A344UAB6-F1
#
_entry.id   AF-A0A344UAB6-F1
#
_cell.length_a   1.000
_cell.length_b   1.000
_cell.length_c   1.000
_cell.angle_alpha   90.00
_cell.angle_beta   90.00
_cell.angle_gamma   90.00
#
_symmetry.space_group_name_H-M   'P 1'
#
loop_
_entity.id
_entity.type
_entity.pdbx_description
1 polymer ?
#
loop_
_entity_poly.entity_id
_entity_poly.type
_entity_poly.pdbx_seq_one_letter_code
_entity_poly.pdbx_strand_id
1 'polypeptide(L)'
;MVSRWTGRQAADSLDLISSMPPGEARLCFAPGWGLRAFGADQGLLFELVFCFSCHHRWLWGPAVPEELAFDTISGNTAEADALLAHFREAA
;
A
#
# COMPACT_ATOMS: atom_id res chain seq x y z
N MET A 1 9.11 12.70 -15.90
CA MET A 1 10.36 12.79 -16.69
C MET A 1 10.79 11.36 -17.00
N VAL A 2 11.10 11.04 -18.26
CA VAL A 2 11.43 9.67 -18.70
C VAL A 2 12.75 9.69 -19.47
N SER A 3 13.65 8.78 -19.14
CA SER A 3 14.93 8.59 -19.84
C SER A 3 14.86 7.36 -20.75
N ARG A 4 15.46 7.44 -21.94
CA ARG A 4 15.52 6.32 -22.89
C ARG A 4 16.95 5.82 -23.05
N TRP A 5 17.19 4.57 -22.70
CA TRP A 5 18.49 3.91 -22.85
C TRP A 5 18.47 2.96 -24.06
N THR A 6 19.60 2.87 -24.78
CA THR A 6 19.75 1.99 -25.94
C THR A 6 21.17 1.42 -25.99
N GLY A 7 21.36 0.31 -26.72
CA GLY A 7 22.67 -0.31 -26.89
C GLY A 7 23.28 -0.80 -25.57
N ARG A 8 24.58 -0.57 -25.38
CA ARG A 8 25.36 -1.07 -24.22
C ARG A 8 24.74 -0.66 -22.88
N GLN A 9 24.25 0.57 -22.76
CA GLN A 9 23.62 1.03 -21.52
C GLN A 9 22.37 0.24 -21.14
N ALA A 10 21.58 -0.19 -22.14
CA ALA A 10 20.43 -1.05 -21.91
C ALA A 10 20.87 -2.48 -21.56
N ALA A 11 21.88 -3.02 -22.25
CA ALA A 11 22.43 -4.34 -21.99
C ALA A 11 22.99 -4.46 -20.56
N ASP A 12 23.86 -3.53 -20.16
CA ASP A 12 24.48 -3.53 -18.82
C ASP A 12 23.42 -3.42 -17.70
N SER A 13 22.34 -2.67 -17.94
CA SER A 13 21.24 -2.54 -16.98
C SER A 13 20.40 -3.82 -16.86
N LEU A 14 20.18 -4.51 -17.98
CA LEU A 14 19.44 -5.78 -18.01
C LEU A 14 20.24 -6.91 -17.37
N ASP A 15 21.55 -6.96 -17.63
CA ASP A 15 22.46 -7.92 -16.98
C ASP A 15 22.47 -7.70 -15.47
N LEU A 16 22.52 -6.43 -15.03
CA LEU A 16 22.44 -6.10 -13.61
C LEU A 16 21.12 -6.55 -12.97
N ILE A 17 19.96 -6.26 -13.59
CA ILE A 17 18.64 -6.68 -13.08
C ILE A 17 18.56 -8.21 -12.99
N SER A 18 19.04 -8.90 -14.02
CA SER A 18 18.99 -10.37 -14.11
C SER A 18 19.94 -11.06 -13.13
N SER A 19 20.99 -10.37 -12.70
CA SER A 19 21.95 -10.87 -11.70
C SER A 19 21.45 -10.76 -10.25
N MET A 20 20.33 -10.06 -10.02
CA MET A 20 19.80 -9.86 -8.68
C MET A 20 19.19 -11.17 -8.14
N PRO A 21 19.55 -11.60 -6.93
CA PRO A 21 18.88 -12.74 -6.31
C PRO A 21 17.42 -12.40 -6.01
N PRO A 22 16.51 -13.39 -5.96
CA PRO A 22 15.14 -13.15 -5.51
C PRO A 22 15.18 -12.51 -4.12
N GLY A 23 14.53 -11.34 -3.99
CA GLY A 23 14.36 -10.67 -2.71
C GLY A 23 13.15 -11.19 -1.94
N GLU A 24 13.12 -10.96 -0.63
CA GLU A 24 11.91 -11.13 0.18
C GLU A 24 10.84 -10.12 -0.27
N ALA A 25 9.57 -10.54 -0.23
CA ALA A 25 8.45 -9.66 -0.54
C ALA A 25 8.47 -8.42 0.39
N ARG A 26 8.37 -7.21 -0.18
CA ARG A 26 8.44 -5.93 0.53
C ARG A 26 7.10 -5.17 0.50
N LEU A 27 6.88 -4.37 1.54
CA LEU A 27 5.77 -3.41 1.68
C LEU A 27 5.83 -2.35 0.57
N CYS A 28 4.87 -2.38 -0.35
CA CYS A 28 4.68 -1.36 -1.37
C CYS A 28 3.99 -0.14 -0.77
N PHE A 29 4.60 1.04 -0.91
CA PHE A 29 4.00 2.33 -0.55
C PHE A 29 3.40 2.99 -1.79
N ALA A 30 2.26 2.46 -2.24
CA ALA A 30 1.41 3.11 -3.24
C ALA A 30 -0.05 3.10 -2.75
N PRO A 31 -0.37 3.80 -1.65
CA PRO A 31 -1.74 3.83 -1.17
C PRO A 31 -2.63 4.62 -2.13
N GLY A 32 -3.54 3.92 -2.82
CA GLY A 32 -4.58 4.54 -3.65
C GLY A 32 -5.87 4.85 -2.89
N TRP A 33 -6.07 4.25 -1.72
CA TRP A 33 -7.34 4.26 -1.00
C TRP A 33 -7.16 4.35 0.52
N GLY A 34 -8.04 5.09 1.18
CA GLY A 34 -8.02 5.29 2.63
C GLY A 34 -9.36 5.76 3.19
N LEU A 35 -9.52 5.64 4.50
CA LEU A 35 -10.69 6.07 5.25
C LEU A 35 -10.26 7.00 6.37
N ARG A 36 -11.04 8.04 6.66
CA ARG A 36 -10.87 8.89 7.84
C ARG A 36 -12.12 8.83 8.69
N ALA A 37 -11.97 8.56 9.97
CA ALA A 37 -13.07 8.57 10.92
C ALA A 37 -13.02 9.83 11.79
N PHE A 38 -14.18 10.47 11.95
CA PHE A 38 -14.33 11.66 12.79
C PHE A 38 -15.36 11.38 13.87
N GLY A 39 -15.06 11.82 15.10
CA GLY A 39 -16.02 11.86 16.20
C GLY A 39 -16.79 13.17 16.14
N ALA A 40 -18.07 13.14 16.49
CA ALA A 40 -18.98 14.28 16.37
C ALA A 40 -18.41 15.57 17.01
N ASP A 41 -17.78 15.44 18.18
CA ASP A 41 -17.20 16.57 18.93
C ASP A 41 -15.67 16.49 19.09
N GLN A 42 -15.05 15.39 18.64
CA GLN A 42 -13.65 15.06 18.91
C GLN A 42 -12.73 15.30 17.70
N GLY A 43 -13.30 15.59 16.53
CA GLY A 43 -12.53 15.74 15.30
C GLY A 43 -11.98 14.39 14.83
N LEU A 44 -10.80 14.40 14.19
CA LEU A 44 -10.20 13.19 13.62
C LEU A 44 -9.90 12.16 14.72
N LEU A 45 -10.46 10.97 14.59
CA LEU A 45 -10.18 9.85 15.50
C LEU A 45 -9.01 9.02 14.96
N PHE A 46 -9.10 8.64 13.68
CA PHE A 46 -8.09 7.85 13.01
C PHE A 46 -8.19 7.95 11.48
N GLU A 47 -7.10 7.59 10.81
CA GLU A 47 -7.02 7.34 9.38
C GLU A 47 -6.58 5.90 9.14
N LEU A 48 -7.24 5.23 8.19
CA LEU A 48 -6.77 3.98 7.60
C LEU A 48 -6.28 4.22 6.20
N VAL A 49 -5.18 3.59 5.86
CA VAL A 49 -4.66 3.54 4.50
C VAL A 49 -4.40 2.11 4.11
N PHE A 50 -4.90 1.74 2.93
CA PHE A 50 -4.87 0.37 2.43
C PHE A 50 -3.87 0.23 1.28
N CYS A 51 -3.03 -0.81 1.34
CA CYS A 51 -2.30 -1.31 0.18
C CYS A 51 -2.85 -2.69 -0.18
N PHE A 52 -3.80 -2.72 -1.12
CA PHE A 52 -4.41 -3.96 -1.59
C PHE A 52 -3.42 -4.87 -2.32
N SER A 53 -2.34 -4.33 -2.88
CA SER A 53 -1.26 -5.12 -3.49
C SER A 53 -0.43 -5.90 -2.46
N CYS A 54 -0.33 -5.39 -1.24
CA CYS A 54 0.45 -6.02 -0.17
C CYS A 54 -0.42 -6.58 0.96
N HIS A 55 -1.74 -6.44 0.87
CA HIS A 55 -2.69 -6.78 1.94
C HIS A 55 -2.33 -6.18 3.30
N HIS A 56 -1.85 -4.93 3.31
CA HIS A 56 -1.51 -4.22 4.54
C HIS A 56 -2.42 -3.02 4.76
N ARG A 57 -2.72 -2.75 6.03
CA ARG A 57 -3.36 -1.51 6.47
C ARG A 57 -2.44 -0.79 7.42
N TRP A 58 -2.38 0.51 7.23
CA TRP A 58 -1.84 1.41 8.23
C TRP A 58 -3.01 2.08 8.92
N LEU A 59 -2.96 2.14 10.23
CA LEU A 59 -3.94 2.82 11.05
C LEU A 59 -3.17 3.84 11.91
N TRP A 60 -3.55 5.11 11.86
CA TRP A 60 -2.93 6.12 12.73
C TRP A 60 -3.92 7.16 13.16
N GLY A 61 -3.64 7.84 14.27
CA GLY A 61 -4.49 8.91 14.77
C GLY A 61 -4.48 9.01 16.29
N PRO A 62 -5.06 10.08 16.84
CA PRO A 62 -5.03 10.35 18.28
C PRO A 62 -5.78 9.30 19.11
N ALA A 63 -6.70 8.55 18.50
CA ALA A 63 -7.47 7.50 19.16
C ALA A 63 -6.96 6.07 18.85
N VAL A 64 -5.79 5.93 18.22
CA VAL A 64 -5.23 4.63 17.82
C VAL A 64 -4.22 4.14 18.88
N PRO A 65 -4.49 3.00 19.55
CA PRO A 65 -3.49 2.33 20.37
C PRO A 65 -2.26 1.93 19.55
N GLU A 66 -1.06 2.06 20.11
CA GLU A 66 0.20 1.83 19.39
C GLU A 66 0.29 0.42 18.79
N GLU A 67 -0.29 -0.57 19.49
CA GLU A 67 -0.31 -1.97 19.08
C GLU A 67 -1.14 -2.23 17.81
N LEU A 68 -2.00 -1.27 17.42
CA LEU A 68 -2.87 -1.35 16.25
C LEU A 68 -2.39 -0.48 15.09
N ALA A 69 -1.28 0.25 15.24
CA ALA A 69 -0.84 1.25 14.28
C ALA A 69 -0.43 0.66 12.91
N PHE A 70 0.07 -0.56 12.93
CA PHE A 70 0.43 -1.31 11.73
C PHE A 70 -0.06 -2.73 11.88
N ASP A 71 -0.94 -3.14 10.97
CA ASP A 71 -1.48 -4.48 10.97
C ASP A 71 -1.58 -5.00 9.54
N THR A 72 -1.37 -6.29 9.40
CA THR A 72 -1.66 -6.96 8.14
C THR A 72 -3.19 -6.94 8.02
N ILE A 73 -3.72 -6.58 6.85
CA ILE A 73 -5.12 -6.93 6.60
C ILE A 73 -5.08 -8.45 6.50
N SER A 74 -5.39 -9.14 7.59
CA SER A 74 -5.68 -10.56 7.60
C SER A 74 -7.05 -10.79 6.96
N GLY A 75 -7.31 -10.12 5.84
CA GLY A 75 -8.43 -10.38 4.97
C GLY A 75 -7.95 -11.44 4.01
N ASN A 76 -8.70 -12.53 3.91
CA ASN A 76 -8.62 -13.35 2.72
C ASN A 76 -8.71 -12.41 1.49
N THR A 77 -8.05 -12.78 0.39
CA THR A 77 -8.02 -11.94 -0.82
C THR A 77 -9.43 -11.49 -1.25
N ALA A 78 -10.46 -12.31 -1.02
CA ALA A 78 -11.85 -12.00 -1.34
C ALA A 78 -12.45 -10.80 -0.57
N GLU A 79 -12.22 -10.69 0.74
CA GLU A 79 -12.66 -9.53 1.54
C GLU A 79 -11.92 -8.25 1.14
N ALA A 80 -10.62 -8.37 0.87
CA ALA A 80 -9.81 -7.25 0.38
C ALA A 80 -10.30 -6.78 -1.01
N ASP A 81 -10.64 -7.71 -1.90
CA ASP A 81 -11.19 -7.42 -3.23
C ASP A 81 -12.57 -6.76 -3.14
N ALA A 82 -13.44 -7.22 -2.24
CA ALA A 82 -14.76 -6.63 -2.01
C ALA A 82 -14.66 -5.19 -1.49
N LEU A 83 -13.73 -4.94 -0.55
CA LEU A 83 -13.48 -3.59 -0.04
C LEU A 83 -12.91 -2.66 -1.13
N LEU A 84 -12.00 -3.16 -1.97
CA LEU A 84 -11.47 -2.40 -3.10
C LEU A 84 -12.55 -2.08 -4.15
N ALA A 85 -13.47 -3.01 -4.43
CA ALA A 85 -14.60 -2.77 -5.31
C ALA A 85 -15.50 -1.66 -4.75
N HIS A 86 -15.80 -1.70 -3.45
CA HIS A 86 -16.61 -0.67 -2.80
C HIS A 86 -15.96 0.73 -2.90
N PHE A 87 -14.64 0.82 -2.67
CA PHE A 87 -13.91 2.08 -2.85
C PHE A 87 -13.95 2.60 -4.29
N ARG A 88 -13.84 1.71 -5.28
CA ARG A 88 -13.90 2.08 -6.71
C ARG A 88 -15.29 2.56 -7.14
N GLU A 89 -16.35 1.97 -6.60
CA GLU A 89 -17.74 2.38 -6.88
C GLU A 89 -18.09 3.74 -6.27
N ALA A 90 -17.45 4.09 -5.15
CA ALA A 90 -17.69 5.35 -4.45
C ALA A 90 -16.89 6.56 -5.00
N ALA A 91 -15.96 6.34 -5.94
CA ALA A 91 -15.07 7.37 -6.52
C ALA A 91 -15.59 7.87 -7.87
#